data_AF-A0A7H0NWP6-F1
#
_entry.id   AF-A0A7H0NWP6-F1
#
_cell.length_a   1.000
_cell.length_b   1.000
_cell.length_c   1.000
_cell.angle_alpha   90.00
_cell.angle_beta   90.00
_cell.angle_gamma   90.00
#
_symmetry.space_group_name_H-M   'P 1'
#
loop_
_entity.id
_entity.type
_entity.pdbx_description
1 polymer ?
#
loop_
_entity_poly.entity_id
_entity_poly.type
_entity_poly.pdbx_seq_one_letter_code
_entity_poly.pdbx_strand_id
1 'polypeptide(L)' 'MAHEPELSPEEAALLQEAEGRGYTPKRKVAEPDEAPTGPAGTSHGNED' A
#
# COMPACT_ATOMS: atom_id res chain seq x y z
N MET A 1 -7.91 -6.49 -32.35
CA MET A 1 -7.13 -7.38 -31.45
C MET A 1 -6.20 -6.47 -30.68
N ALA A 2 -6.27 -6.50 -29.34
CA ALA A 2 -5.38 -5.68 -28.52
C ALA A 2 -3.96 -6.22 -28.65
N HIS A 3 -3.00 -5.35 -28.95
CA HIS A 3 -1.59 -5.70 -28.94
C HIS A 3 -1.17 -5.72 -27.46
N GLU A 4 -1.00 -6.90 -26.87
CA GLU A 4 -0.38 -6.99 -25.55
C GLU A 4 1.12 -6.70 -25.70
N PRO A 5 1.71 -5.81 -24.88
CA PRO A 5 3.13 -5.56 -24.92
C PRO A 5 3.91 -6.78 -24.45
N GLU A 6 4.98 -7.15 -25.16
CA GLU A 6 5.89 -8.20 -24.69
C GLU A 6 6.68 -7.71 -23.48
N LEU A 7 6.59 -8.45 -22.38
CA LEU A 7 7.32 -8.14 -21.15
C LEU A 7 8.76 -8.64 -21.26
N SER A 8 9.70 -7.84 -20.78
CA SER A 8 11.06 -8.32 -20.56
C SER A 8 11.10 -9.41 -19.48
N PRO A 9 12.16 -10.25 -19.43
CA PRO A 9 12.31 -11.26 -18.40
C PRO A 9 12.27 -10.69 -16.97
N GLU A 10 12.79 -9.47 -16.77
CA GLU A 10 12.79 -8.78 -15.47
C GLU A 10 11.38 -8.36 -15.06
N GLU A 11 10.59 -7.80 -15.99
CA GLU A 11 9.20 -7.40 -15.72
C GLU A 11 8.29 -8.61 -15.47
N ALA A 12 8.51 -9.70 -16.20
CA ALA A 12 7.79 -10.95 -16.00
C ALA A 12 8.09 -11.60 -14.63
N ALA A 13 9.30 -11.42 -14.10
CA ALA A 13 9.67 -11.89 -12.77
C ALA A 13 8.96 -11.09 -11.67
N LEU A 14 8.84 -9.77 -11.82
CA LEU A 14 8.12 -8.90 -10.88
C LEU A 14 6.63 -9.25 -10.79
N LEU A 15 6.00 -9.60 -11.92
CA LEU A 15 4.59 -10.05 -11.93
C LEU A 15 4.41 -11.37 -11.19
N GLN A 16 5.31 -12.34 -11.41
CA GLN A 16 5.29 -13.63 -10.69
C GLN A 16 5.55 -13.44 -9.17
N GLU A 17 6.44 -12.51 -8.79
CA GLU A 17 6.68 -12.17 -7.39
C GLU A 17 5.47 -11.45 -6.75
N ALA A 18 4.69 -10.71 -7.55
CA ALA A 18 3.49 -10.01 -7.12
C ALA A 18 2.27 -10.93 -6.96
N GLU A 19 2.24 -12.10 -7.61
CA GLU A 19 1.15 -13.09 -7.44
C GLU A 19 0.98 -13.55 -5.99
N GLY A 20 2.04 -13.51 -5.18
CA GLY A 20 2.00 -13.82 -3.74
C GLY A 20 1.66 -12.62 -2.84
N ARG A 21 1.80 -11.39 -3.34
CA ARG A 21 1.50 -10.13 -2.64
C ARG A 21 0.08 -9.65 -2.95
N GLY A 22 -0.85 -10.59 -3.04
CA GLY A 22 -2.24 -10.34 -3.36
C GLY A 22 -2.87 -9.24 -2.49
N TYR A 23 -3.95 -8.66 -3.00
CA TYR A 23 -4.77 -7.69 -2.28
C TYR A 23 -5.19 -8.28 -0.92
N THR A 24 -4.72 -7.70 0.18
CA THR A 24 -5.30 -7.99 1.50
C THR A 24 -6.66 -7.31 1.51
N PRO A 25 -7.79 -8.03 1.63
CA PRO A 25 -9.08 -7.40 1.75
C PRO A 25 -9.04 -6.40 2.88
N LYS A 26 -9.37 -5.13 2.60
CA LYS A 26 -9.52 -4.14 3.66
C LYS A 26 -10.46 -4.74 4.70
N ARG A 27 -9.96 -4.98 5.92
CA ARG A 27 -10.84 -5.35 7.02
C ARG A 27 -11.88 -4.24 7.12
N LYS A 28 -13.16 -4.61 7.28
CA LYS A 28 -14.19 -3.63 7.61
C LYS A 28 -13.88 -3.11 9.01
N VAL A 29 -13.12 -2.02 9.09
CA VAL A 29 -12.90 -1.28 10.33
C VAL A 29 -14.01 -0.25 10.36
N ALA A 30 -14.85 -0.28 11.41
CA ALA A 30 -15.78 0.81 11.65
C ALA A 30 -14.96 2.09 11.88
N GLU A 31 -15.41 3.21 11.33
CA GLU A 31 -14.82 4.49 11.70
C GLU A 31 -14.93 4.65 13.23
N PRO A 32 -13.85 5.08 13.91
CA PRO A 32 -13.94 5.35 15.33
C PRO A 32 -14.99 6.45 15.57
N ASP A 33 -15.92 6.19 16.48
CA ASP A 33 -16.97 7.16 16.85
C ASP A 33 -16.40 8.43 17.48
N GLU A 34 -15.17 8.35 18.01
CA GLU A 34 -14.44 9.46 18.60
C GLU A 34 -13.43 10.03 17.60
N ALA A 35 -13.45 11.36 17.44
CA ALA A 35 -12.42 12.06 16.70
C ALA A 35 -11.05 11.85 17.36
N PRO A 36 -9.95 11.80 16.59
CA PRO A 36 -8.61 11.71 17.18
C PRO A 36 -8.40 12.86 18.16
N THR A 37 -8.15 12.53 19.42
CA THR A 37 -7.92 13.52 20.46
C THR A 37 -6.52 14.12 20.29
N GLY A 38 -6.43 15.45 20.30
CA GLY A 38 -5.16 16.19 20.26
C GLY A 38 -4.73 16.64 18.87
N PRO A 39 -3.77 17.58 18.79
CA PRO A 39 -3.21 18.00 17.51
C PRO A 39 -2.52 16.83 16.83
N ALA A 40 -2.60 16.74 15.51
CA ALA A 40 -1.81 15.79 14.74
C ALA A 40 -0.34 15.94 15.16
N GLY A 41 0.27 14.86 15.64
CA GLY A 41 1.66 14.89 16.08
C GLY A 41 2.53 15.35 14.94
N THR A 42 3.09 16.55 15.04
CA THR A 42 4.19 16.95 14.18
C THR A 42 5.43 16.30 14.74
N SER A 43 6.11 15.46 13.97
CA SER A 43 7.45 14.99 14.31
C SER A 43 8.42 16.18 14.28
N HIS A 44 8.44 16.98 15.33
CA HIS A 44 9.59 17.83 15.64
C HIS A 44 10.51 16.97 16.50
N GLY A 45 11.58 16.45 15.89
CA GLY A 45 12.64 15.76 16.60
C GLY A 45 13.25 16.72 17.60
N ASN A 46 13.14 16.41 18.89
CA ASN A 46 13.98 17.01 19.90
C ASN A 46 15.31 16.25 19.86
N GLU A 47 16.27 16.74 19.09
CA GLU A 47 17.68 16.45 19.34
C GLU A 47 18.11 17.39 20.48
N ASP A 48 18.45 16.81 21.64
CA ASP A 48 19.24 17.44 22.70
C ASP A 48 20.60 16.72 22.76
#